data_AF-A0A8K0A262-F1
#
_entry.id   AF-A0A8K0A262-F1
#
_cell.length_a   1.000
_cell.length_b   1.000
_cell.length_c   1.000
_cell.angle_alpha   90.00
_cell.angle_beta   90.00
_cell.angle_gamma   90.00
#
_symmetry.space_group_name_H-M   'P 1'
#
loop_
_entity.id
_entity.type
_entity.pdbx_description
1 polymer ?
#
loop_
_entity_poly.entity_id
_entity_poly.type
_entity_poly.pdbx_seq_one_letter_code
_entity_poly.pdbx_strand_id
1 'polypeptide(L)'
;MPRTRSSGVAPEPIVPPPKRPRKARADKNATTSSTTTTTSADITSLREQLGALTSVTQSIQQSLASIMTPPASTQNPPRAPGTTASGLPTLPPTGIDTPTRTPAETIAASILVSHANTGLHVSSTSKTYSPPSSRPRSTLPQLLAYQHLVRTLADRQADWLRYDELFRQYREKNPTAPWDTPHLQLYVDALYPAPSSTASSARSTPPSSTASSARSAVPSPKTTPNIPAGYCFQYHKPNGQCFQHNCLYKHSCYKCGSGAHKAPLCKDASSANPRKR
;
A
#
# COMPACT_ATOMS: atom_id res chain seq x y z
N MET A 1 77.20 -36.88 -1.03
CA MET A 1 76.65 -36.89 0.34
C MET A 1 76.43 -35.43 0.76
N PRO A 2 75.34 -35.00 1.43
CA PRO A 2 74.12 -35.68 1.84
C PRO A 2 72.83 -35.08 1.21
N ARG A 3 71.76 -35.89 1.20
CA ARG A 3 70.39 -35.53 0.80
C ARG A 3 69.67 -34.92 2.01
N THR A 4 69.09 -33.73 1.89
CA THR A 4 68.21 -33.17 2.93
C THR A 4 66.82 -33.79 2.81
N ARG A 5 66.42 -34.47 3.89
CA ARG A 5 65.15 -35.17 4.04
C ARG A 5 63.97 -34.21 4.18
N SER A 6 62.90 -34.61 3.51
CA SER A 6 61.49 -34.30 3.74
C SER A 6 61.12 -34.22 5.23
N SER A 7 60.47 -33.12 5.63
CA SER A 7 59.72 -33.03 6.88
C SER A 7 58.24 -33.00 6.53
N GLY A 8 57.57 -34.13 6.76
CA GLY A 8 56.14 -34.28 6.65
C GLY A 8 55.42 -33.42 7.68
N VAL A 9 54.39 -32.71 7.23
CA VAL A 9 53.44 -31.99 8.08
C VAL A 9 52.60 -33.01 8.83
N ALA A 10 52.60 -32.91 10.16
CA ALA A 10 51.81 -33.74 11.05
C ALA A 10 50.29 -33.54 10.80
N PRO A 11 49.47 -34.59 10.86
CA PRO A 11 48.02 -34.45 10.76
C PRO A 11 47.49 -33.69 11.97
N GLU A 12 46.79 -32.59 11.69
CA GLU A 12 46.12 -31.74 12.68
C GLU A 12 45.01 -32.54 13.39
N PRO A 13 44.91 -32.47 14.74
CA PRO A 13 43.88 -33.19 15.49
C PRO A 13 42.48 -32.66 15.13
N ILE A 14 41.64 -33.54 14.61
CA ILE A 14 40.22 -33.28 14.33
C ILE A 14 39.51 -33.06 15.68
N VAL A 15 39.27 -31.80 16.02
CA VAL A 15 38.41 -31.42 17.15
C VAL A 15 36.95 -31.72 16.77
N PRO A 16 36.24 -32.59 17.50
CA PRO A 16 34.83 -32.84 17.23
C PRO A 16 34.00 -31.57 17.47
N PRO A 17 33.04 -31.25 16.60
CA PRO A 17 32.24 -30.03 16.72
C PRO A 17 31.40 -30.04 18.02
N PRO A 18 31.22 -28.87 18.67
CA PRO A 18 30.42 -28.77 19.88
C PRO A 18 28.98 -29.20 19.61
N LYS A 19 28.49 -30.15 20.42
CA LYS A 19 27.11 -30.61 20.41
C LYS A 19 26.18 -29.43 20.68
N ARG A 20 25.47 -28.97 19.64
CA ARG A 20 24.41 -27.98 19.79
C ARG A 20 23.33 -28.54 20.72
N PRO A 21 22.87 -27.78 21.73
CA PRO A 21 21.73 -28.20 22.55
C PRO A 21 20.51 -28.35 21.65
N ARG A 22 19.93 -29.57 21.66
CA ARG A 22 18.61 -29.86 21.09
C ARG A 22 17.61 -28.97 21.81
N LYS A 23 17.16 -27.91 21.14
CA LYS A 23 16.03 -27.09 21.58
C LYS A 23 14.80 -27.99 21.57
N ALA A 24 14.33 -28.35 22.76
CA ALA A 24 13.10 -29.09 22.94
C ALA A 24 11.98 -28.38 22.17
N ARG A 25 11.28 -29.16 21.34
CA ARG A 25 10.10 -28.75 20.62
C ARG A 25 9.01 -28.59 21.68
N ALA A 26 8.79 -27.35 22.11
CA ALA A 26 7.65 -27.02 22.96
C ALA A 26 6.40 -27.05 22.08
N ASP A 27 5.51 -27.98 22.39
CA ASP A 27 4.15 -28.03 21.87
C ASP A 27 3.45 -26.72 22.24
N LYS A 28 3.12 -25.92 21.23
CA LYS A 28 2.24 -24.76 21.37
C LYS A 28 0.83 -25.20 21.02
N ASN A 29 0.09 -25.65 22.04
CA ASN A 29 -1.36 -25.68 22.04
C ASN A 29 -1.85 -25.02 23.33
N ALA A 30 -2.02 -23.70 23.27
CA ALA A 30 -2.83 -22.94 24.21
C ALA A 30 -3.25 -21.66 23.49
N THR A 31 -4.35 -21.77 22.74
CA THR A 31 -5.17 -20.63 22.32
C THR A 31 -5.80 -20.06 23.58
N THR A 32 -5.10 -19.16 24.27
CA THR A 32 -5.71 -18.28 25.26
C THR A 32 -6.46 -17.19 24.50
N SER A 33 -7.73 -17.46 24.22
CA SER A 33 -8.71 -16.44 23.89
C SER A 33 -8.82 -15.49 25.07
N SER A 34 -8.12 -14.36 24.99
CA SER A 34 -8.35 -13.22 25.88
C SER A 34 -9.69 -12.60 25.51
N THR A 35 -10.77 -13.18 26.03
CA THR A 35 -12.09 -12.56 26.08
C THR A 35 -11.96 -11.34 26.99
N THR A 36 -11.76 -10.16 26.41
CA THR A 36 -11.88 -8.90 27.14
C THR A 36 -13.34 -8.76 27.54
N THR A 37 -13.64 -9.04 28.80
CA THR A 37 -14.94 -8.78 29.40
C THR A 37 -15.13 -7.27 29.46
N THR A 38 -15.73 -6.68 28.42
CA THR A 38 -16.14 -5.28 28.41
C THR A 38 -17.07 -5.06 29.60
N THR A 39 -16.64 -4.24 30.55
CA THR A 39 -17.40 -4.04 31.78
C THR A 39 -18.62 -3.17 31.48
N SER A 40 -19.68 -3.29 32.27
CA SER A 40 -20.89 -2.46 32.12
C SER A 40 -20.59 -0.95 32.22
N ALA A 41 -19.51 -0.58 32.91
CA ALA A 41 -19.01 0.78 32.98
C ALA A 41 -18.50 1.27 31.61
N ASP A 42 -17.78 0.42 30.86
CA ASP A 42 -17.27 0.76 29.53
C ASP A 42 -18.40 0.97 28.51
N ILE A 43 -19.47 0.17 28.61
CA ILE A 43 -20.66 0.31 27.75
C ILE A 43 -21.37 1.63 28.02
N THR A 44 -21.41 2.08 29.28
CA THR A 44 -22.05 3.35 29.66
C THR A 44 -21.22 4.53 29.16
N SER A 45 -19.90 4.47 29.32
CA SER A 45 -18.96 5.45 28.79
C SER A 45 -19.05 5.60 27.26
N LEU A 46 -19.14 4.48 26.53
CA LEU A 46 -19.31 4.51 25.08
C LEU A 46 -20.64 5.13 24.64
N ARG A 47 -21.74 4.91 25.39
CA ARG A 47 -23.03 5.55 25.10
C ARG A 47 -22.98 7.06 25.30
N GLU A 48 -22.31 7.51 26.36
CA GLU A 48 -22.15 8.94 26.64
C GLU A 48 -21.28 9.62 25.56
N GLN A 49 -20.20 8.97 25.13
CA GLN A 49 -19.37 9.46 24.02
C GLN A 49 -20.14 9.54 22.71
N LEU A 50 -20.99 8.55 22.39
CA LEU A 50 -21.88 8.59 21.21
C LEU A 50 -22.94 9.70 21.32
N GLY A 51 -23.44 9.97 22.53
CA GLY A 51 -24.35 11.10 22.80
C GLY A 51 -23.68 12.45 22.55
N ALA A 52 -22.44 12.63 23.01
CA ALA A 52 -21.68 13.85 22.77
C ALA A 52 -21.42 14.09 21.26
N LEU A 53 -21.07 13.02 20.53
CA LEU A 53 -20.82 13.08 19.08
C LEU A 53 -22.07 13.44 18.27
N THR A 54 -23.23 12.90 18.64
CA THR A 54 -24.50 13.24 17.99
C THR A 54 -24.92 14.69 18.25
N SER A 55 -24.68 15.21 19.47
CA SER A 55 -24.93 16.61 19.81
C SER A 55 -24.07 17.58 18.97
N VAL A 56 -22.77 17.30 18.83
CA VAL A 56 -21.88 18.10 17.97
C VAL A 56 -22.36 18.10 16.52
N THR A 57 -22.81 16.95 16.02
CA THR A 57 -23.30 16.84 14.64
C THR A 57 -24.57 17.66 14.41
N GLN A 58 -25.51 17.67 15.35
CA GLN A 58 -26.72 18.51 15.27
C GLN A 58 -26.39 20.01 15.31
N SER A 59 -25.43 20.42 16.15
CA SER A 59 -24.99 21.81 16.23
C SER A 59 -24.41 22.31 14.90
N ILE A 60 -23.60 21.48 14.24
CA ILE A 60 -23.05 21.80 12.91
C ILE A 60 -24.17 21.91 11.87
N GLN A 61 -25.15 21.00 11.88
CA GLN A 61 -26.28 21.06 10.95
C GLN A 61 -27.14 22.31 11.15
N GLN A 62 -27.40 22.72 12.40
CA GLN A 62 -28.12 23.97 12.70
C GLN A 62 -27.35 25.20 12.22
N SER A 63 -26.03 25.21 12.41
CA SER A 63 -25.16 26.30 11.96
C SER A 63 -25.17 26.45 10.44
N LEU A 64 -25.13 25.33 9.70
CA LEU A 64 -25.18 25.34 8.23
C LEU A 64 -26.54 25.80 7.69
N ALA A 65 -27.65 25.44 8.34
CA ALA A 65 -28.98 25.88 7.94
C ALA A 65 -29.15 27.41 8.04
N SER A 66 -28.52 28.05 9.03
CA SER A 66 -28.60 29.50 9.23
C SER A 66 -27.87 30.29 8.11
N ILE A 67 -26.79 29.74 7.56
CA ILE A 67 -26.00 30.37 6.50
C ILE A 67 -26.69 30.26 5.12
N MET A 68 -27.50 29.23 4.92
CA MET A 68 -28.11 28.96 3.61
C MET A 68 -29.45 29.66 3.36
N THR A 69 -29.97 30.44 4.31
CA THR A 69 -31.19 31.23 4.09
C THR A 69 -30.89 32.43 3.17
N PRO A 70 -31.37 32.45 1.91
CA PRO A 70 -31.14 33.58 1.02
C PRO A 70 -31.88 34.83 1.54
N PRO A 71 -31.29 36.03 1.45
CA PRO A 71 -31.99 37.27 1.79
C PRO A 71 -33.19 37.44 0.87
N ALA A 72 -34.35 37.71 1.46
CA ALA A 72 -35.60 37.93 0.74
C ALA A 72 -35.43 39.04 -0.30
N SER A 73 -35.65 38.69 -1.57
CA SER A 73 -35.61 39.60 -2.71
C SER A 73 -36.51 40.81 -2.47
N THR A 74 -35.90 41.98 -2.33
CA THR A 74 -36.61 43.25 -2.29
C THR A 74 -37.06 43.57 -3.72
N GLN A 75 -38.37 43.69 -3.88
CA GLN A 75 -39.07 44.06 -5.11
C GLN A 75 -38.76 45.51 -5.57
N ASN A 76 -38.94 45.72 -6.89
CA ASN A 76 -39.43 46.91 -7.61
C ASN A 76 -38.42 47.93 -8.21
N PRO A 77 -38.80 48.71 -9.27
CA PRO A 77 -39.83 48.55 -10.31
C PRO A 77 -39.32 48.93 -11.75
N PRO A 78 -40.04 49.57 -12.71
CA PRO A 78 -40.00 49.17 -14.11
C PRO A 78 -39.17 50.07 -15.04
N ARG A 79 -38.78 49.42 -16.14
CA ARG A 79 -38.26 49.84 -17.45
C ARG A 79 -38.48 51.31 -17.91
N ALA A 80 -37.43 51.87 -18.54
CA ALA A 80 -37.53 52.83 -19.64
C ALA A 80 -36.51 52.48 -20.76
N PRO A 81 -36.80 52.75 -22.06
CA PRO A 81 -35.88 52.51 -23.17
C PRO A 81 -35.17 53.79 -23.64
N GLY A 82 -33.90 53.68 -24.02
CA GLY A 82 -33.18 54.80 -24.66
C GLY A 82 -31.74 54.50 -25.07
N THR A 83 -31.55 54.35 -26.38
CA THR A 83 -30.51 54.99 -27.22
C THR A 83 -29.02 54.62 -27.06
N THR A 84 -28.53 53.99 -28.13
CA THR A 84 -27.25 54.14 -28.88
C THR A 84 -26.18 55.10 -28.34
N ALA A 85 -24.92 54.63 -28.21
CA ALA A 85 -23.74 55.20 -28.90
C ALA A 85 -22.42 54.53 -28.44
N SER A 86 -21.54 54.37 -29.42
CA SER A 86 -20.17 53.83 -29.38
C SER A 86 -19.19 54.59 -28.48
N GLY A 87 -18.15 53.90 -27.99
CA GLY A 87 -16.85 54.56 -27.74
C GLY A 87 -16.01 54.05 -26.56
N LEU A 88 -14.89 53.42 -26.93
CA LEU A 88 -13.57 53.36 -26.25
C LEU A 88 -13.34 52.43 -25.02
N PRO A 89 -12.15 51.77 -24.96
CA PRO A 89 -11.71 50.95 -23.83
C PRO A 89 -10.80 51.73 -22.87
N THR A 90 -10.70 51.30 -21.61
CA THR A 90 -9.44 51.14 -20.83
C THR A 90 -9.76 50.78 -19.37
N LEU A 91 -9.06 49.74 -18.90
CA LEU A 91 -9.11 49.14 -17.55
C LEU A 91 -8.65 50.10 -16.44
N PRO A 92 -8.98 49.79 -15.17
CA PRO A 92 -7.91 49.35 -14.24
C PRO A 92 -8.34 48.20 -13.30
N PRO A 93 -7.39 47.63 -12.52
CA PRO A 93 -7.46 46.26 -12.01
C PRO A 93 -8.09 46.18 -10.61
N THR A 94 -8.78 45.08 -10.33
CA THR A 94 -9.21 44.76 -8.96
C THR A 94 -9.01 43.29 -8.67
N GLY A 95 -8.31 43.05 -7.56
CA GLY A 95 -7.76 41.79 -7.11
C GLY A 95 -8.81 40.70 -6.91
N ILE A 96 -8.41 39.50 -7.27
CA ILE A 96 -9.17 38.27 -7.07
C ILE A 96 -8.50 37.53 -5.91
N ASP A 97 -8.88 37.87 -4.68
CA ASP A 97 -8.69 36.95 -3.56
C ASP A 97 -9.70 35.82 -3.72
N THR A 98 -9.25 34.74 -4.35
CA THR A 98 -9.99 33.48 -4.40
C THR A 98 -9.56 32.67 -3.19
N PRO A 99 -10.41 32.43 -2.17
CA PRO A 99 -10.06 31.44 -1.16
C PRO A 99 -10.03 30.09 -1.85
N THR A 100 -8.85 29.48 -1.88
CA THR A 100 -8.59 28.08 -2.21
C THR A 100 -9.51 27.19 -1.38
N ARG A 101 -10.68 26.89 -1.94
CA ARG A 101 -11.60 25.90 -1.40
C ARG A 101 -10.99 24.53 -1.70
N THR A 102 -10.36 23.97 -0.69
CA THR A 102 -9.75 22.64 -0.73
C THR A 102 -10.80 21.58 -1.13
N PRO A 103 -10.54 20.71 -2.13
CA PRO A 103 -11.47 19.66 -2.56
C PRO A 103 -11.61 18.49 -1.56
N ALA A 104 -11.13 18.65 -0.32
CA ALA A 104 -11.13 17.61 0.70
C ALA A 104 -12.52 17.35 1.31
N GLU A 105 -13.45 18.31 1.26
CA GLU A 105 -14.74 18.19 1.98
C GLU A 105 -15.90 17.69 1.11
N THR A 106 -15.80 17.71 -0.22
CA THR A 106 -16.94 17.40 -1.10
C THR A 106 -17.17 15.89 -1.30
N ILE A 107 -16.17 15.03 -1.05
CA ILE A 107 -16.30 13.58 -1.35
C ILE A 107 -16.65 12.74 -0.13
N ALA A 108 -16.35 13.20 1.09
CA ALA A 108 -16.80 12.53 2.32
C ALA A 108 -18.34 12.52 2.44
N ALA A 109 -19.02 13.52 1.87
CA ALA A 109 -20.48 13.57 1.82
C ALA A 109 -21.10 12.57 0.82
N SER A 110 -20.43 12.21 -0.28
CA SER A 110 -21.00 11.29 -1.28
C SER A 110 -20.96 9.82 -0.90
N ILE A 111 -20.06 9.41 0.01
CA ILE A 111 -19.97 8.00 0.46
C ILE A 111 -20.94 7.71 1.62
N LEU A 112 -21.36 8.72 2.38
CA LEU A 112 -22.29 8.56 3.51
C LEU A 112 -23.77 8.61 3.11
N VAL A 113 -24.13 9.07 1.90
CA VAL A 113 -25.54 9.15 1.46
C VAL A 113 -26.15 7.78 1.08
N SER A 114 -25.35 6.72 0.97
CA SER A 114 -25.87 5.39 0.62
C SER A 114 -26.35 4.53 1.81
N HIS A 115 -26.33 5.04 3.06
CA HIS A 115 -26.72 4.27 4.25
C HIS A 115 -27.97 4.76 5.01
N ALA A 116 -28.75 5.69 4.45
CA ALA A 116 -30.02 6.12 5.06
C ALA A 116 -31.23 5.46 4.38
N ASN A 117 -31.34 4.13 4.43
CA ASN A 117 -32.62 3.47 4.11
C ASN A 117 -32.79 2.15 4.87
N THR A 118 -32.78 2.23 6.20
CA THR A 118 -33.24 1.15 7.07
C THR A 118 -33.98 1.74 8.27
N GLY A 119 -35.29 1.47 8.36
CA GLY A 119 -35.95 1.37 9.66
C GLY A 119 -37.14 2.29 9.93
N LEU A 120 -38.23 2.17 9.16
CA LEU A 120 -39.57 2.32 9.71
C LEU A 120 -40.27 0.96 9.59
N HIS A 121 -40.19 0.19 10.68
CA HIS A 121 -40.81 -1.11 10.82
C HIS A 121 -42.28 -0.92 11.21
N VAL A 122 -43.16 -0.77 10.22
CA VAL A 122 -44.60 -0.96 10.43
C VAL A 122 -44.85 -2.47 10.41
N SER A 123 -45.11 -3.04 11.57
CA SER A 123 -45.53 -4.43 11.73
C SER A 123 -46.89 -4.62 11.06
N SER A 124 -46.91 -5.12 9.82
CA SER A 124 -48.11 -5.64 9.17
C SER A 124 -47.86 -7.09 8.76
N THR A 125 -48.59 -7.99 9.42
CA THR A 125 -48.64 -9.42 9.16
C THR A 125 -49.42 -9.69 7.89
N SER A 126 -48.77 -9.58 6.73
CA SER A 126 -49.28 -10.14 5.48
C SER A 126 -48.30 -11.18 4.95
N LYS A 127 -48.83 -12.39 4.80
CA LYS A 127 -48.14 -13.61 4.37
C LYS A 127 -47.85 -13.49 2.88
N THR A 128 -46.78 -12.77 2.54
CA THR A 128 -46.40 -12.49 1.15
C THR A 128 -45.49 -13.59 0.63
N TYR A 129 -45.95 -14.26 -0.42
CA TYR A 129 -45.22 -15.26 -1.19
C TYR A 129 -43.91 -14.65 -1.72
N SER A 130 -42.76 -15.14 -1.24
CA SER A 130 -41.45 -14.73 -1.76
C SER A 130 -41.20 -15.43 -3.11
N PRO A 131 -41.17 -14.71 -4.25
CA PRO A 131 -40.84 -15.34 -5.52
C PRO A 131 -39.36 -15.78 -5.51
N PRO A 132 -39.03 -16.98 -6.04
CA PRO A 132 -37.66 -17.43 -6.20
C PRO A 132 -37.02 -16.67 -7.37
N SER A 133 -36.46 -15.49 -7.11
CA SER A 133 -35.65 -14.79 -8.10
C SER A 133 -34.43 -14.16 -7.45
N SER A 134 -33.52 -15.01 -6.98
CA SER A 134 -32.14 -14.62 -6.71
C SER A 134 -31.37 -14.51 -8.03
N ARG A 135 -31.69 -13.49 -8.83
CA ARG A 135 -30.75 -13.07 -9.88
C ARG A 135 -29.43 -12.72 -9.19
N PRO A 136 -28.28 -13.22 -9.66
CA PRO A 136 -27.00 -12.83 -9.10
C PRO A 136 -26.93 -11.30 -9.20
N ARG A 137 -26.86 -10.62 -8.06
CA ARG A 137 -26.68 -9.16 -8.02
C ARG A 137 -25.45 -8.89 -8.87
N SER A 138 -25.60 -8.09 -9.93
CA SER A 138 -24.48 -7.73 -10.78
C SER A 138 -23.41 -7.10 -9.89
N THR A 139 -22.25 -7.74 -9.79
CA THR A 139 -21.11 -7.24 -9.01
C THR A 139 -20.41 -6.07 -9.70
N LEU A 140 -20.82 -5.77 -10.94
CA LEU A 140 -20.24 -4.76 -11.81
C LEU A 140 -20.26 -3.33 -11.21
N PRO A 141 -21.38 -2.80 -10.67
CA PRO A 141 -21.37 -1.48 -10.05
C PRO A 141 -20.42 -1.41 -8.85
N GLN A 142 -20.32 -2.48 -8.08
CA GLN A 142 -19.41 -2.55 -6.93
C GLN A 142 -17.95 -2.55 -7.36
N LEU A 143 -17.63 -3.27 -8.44
CA LEU A 143 -16.28 -3.30 -9.01
C LEU A 143 -15.89 -1.94 -9.59
N LEU A 144 -16.83 -1.21 -10.19
CA LEU A 144 -16.60 0.16 -10.67
C LEU A 144 -16.32 1.13 -9.52
N ALA A 145 -17.07 1.03 -8.41
CA ALA A 145 -16.82 1.82 -7.19
C ALA A 145 -15.42 1.52 -6.62
N TYR A 146 -15.05 0.24 -6.53
CA TYR A 146 -13.70 -0.19 -6.15
C TYR A 146 -12.62 0.41 -7.05
N GLN A 147 -12.80 0.34 -8.37
CA GLN A 147 -11.83 0.86 -9.32
C GLN A 147 -11.67 2.39 -9.18
N HIS A 148 -12.77 3.11 -8.94
CA HIS A 148 -12.75 4.54 -8.67
C HIS A 148 -11.97 4.88 -7.40
N LEU A 149 -12.15 4.11 -6.32
CA LEU A 149 -11.39 4.26 -5.08
C LEU A 149 -9.88 4.09 -5.31
N VAL A 150 -9.46 3.03 -6.03
CA VAL A 150 -8.04 2.78 -6.32
C VAL A 150 -7.43 3.91 -7.15
N ARG A 151 -8.14 4.42 -8.17
CA ARG A 151 -7.71 5.60 -8.94
C ARG A 151 -7.57 6.84 -8.04
N THR A 152 -8.55 7.08 -7.17
CA THR A 152 -8.51 8.22 -6.22
C THR A 152 -7.30 8.14 -5.28
N LEU A 153 -6.95 6.95 -4.80
CA LEU A 153 -5.73 6.76 -4.01
C LEU A 153 -4.46 7.03 -4.83
N ALA A 154 -4.43 6.58 -6.09
CA ALA A 154 -3.31 6.83 -6.99
C ALA A 154 -3.11 8.32 -7.28
N ASP A 155 -4.20 9.05 -7.54
CA ASP A 155 -4.18 10.51 -7.78
C ASP A 155 -3.67 11.28 -6.56
N ARG A 156 -3.93 10.77 -5.35
CA ARG A 156 -3.44 11.32 -4.08
C ARG A 156 -2.01 10.93 -3.74
N GLN A 157 -1.31 10.22 -4.63
CA GLN A 157 0.03 9.67 -4.38
C GLN A 157 0.11 8.78 -3.12
N ALA A 158 -1.01 8.17 -2.73
CA ALA A 158 -1.06 7.19 -1.66
C ALA A 158 -0.44 5.85 -2.12
N ASP A 159 -0.18 4.93 -1.19
CA ASP A 159 0.31 3.58 -1.52
C ASP A 159 -0.85 2.69 -2.03
N TRP A 160 -1.43 3.08 -3.17
CA TRP A 160 -2.61 2.45 -3.76
C TRP A 160 -2.36 1.01 -4.20
N LEU A 161 -1.12 0.68 -4.58
CA LEU A 161 -0.74 -0.67 -5.00
C LEU A 161 -0.79 -1.63 -3.80
N ARG A 162 -0.25 -1.21 -2.65
CA ARG A 162 -0.33 -1.97 -1.40
C ARG A 162 -1.77 -2.12 -0.93
N TYR A 163 -2.60 -1.08 -1.08
CA TYR A 163 -4.03 -1.17 -0.79
C TYR A 163 -4.72 -2.23 -1.65
N ASP A 164 -4.56 -2.18 -2.98
CA ASP A 164 -5.20 -3.12 -3.92
C ASP A 164 -4.81 -4.58 -3.61
N GLU A 165 -3.52 -4.82 -3.34
CA GLU A 165 -3.01 -6.16 -2.98
C GLU A 165 -3.62 -6.67 -1.67
N LEU A 166 -3.57 -5.87 -0.59
CA LEU A 166 -4.09 -6.28 0.72
C LEU A 166 -5.62 -6.44 0.71
N PHE A 167 -6.34 -5.61 -0.05
CA PHE A 167 -7.79 -5.72 -0.18
C PHE A 167 -8.19 -7.01 -0.94
N ARG A 168 -7.47 -7.38 -2.00
CA ARG A 168 -7.69 -8.67 -2.69
C ARG A 168 -7.45 -9.84 -1.75
N GLN A 169 -6.36 -9.83 -0.99
CA GLN A 169 -6.07 -10.87 0.01
C GLN A 169 -7.15 -10.93 1.12
N TYR A 170 -7.67 -9.78 1.55
CA TYR A 170 -8.78 -9.72 2.51
C TYR A 170 -10.04 -10.37 1.93
N ARG A 171 -10.37 -10.09 0.68
CA ARG A 171 -11.52 -10.68 -0.03
C ARG A 171 -11.39 -12.17 -0.30
N GLU A 172 -10.17 -12.66 -0.57
CA GLU A 172 -9.92 -14.10 -0.69
C GLU A 172 -10.31 -14.84 0.61
N LYS A 173 -10.03 -14.22 1.76
CA LYS A 173 -10.42 -14.76 3.07
C LYS A 173 -11.89 -14.51 3.42
N ASN A 174 -12.49 -13.47 2.85
CA ASN A 174 -13.87 -13.03 3.11
C ASN A 174 -14.64 -12.87 1.79
N PRO A 175 -15.06 -13.96 1.13
CA PRO A 175 -15.66 -13.90 -0.20
C PRO A 175 -16.99 -13.15 -0.24
N THR A 176 -17.67 -13.03 0.91
CA THR A 176 -18.92 -12.28 1.09
C THR A 176 -18.72 -10.77 1.20
N ALA A 177 -17.49 -10.30 1.42
CA ALA A 177 -17.21 -8.87 1.46
C ALA A 177 -17.47 -8.24 0.08
N PRO A 178 -18.29 -7.18 -0.02
CA PRO A 178 -18.60 -6.55 -1.29
C PRO A 178 -17.41 -5.71 -1.80
N TRP A 179 -17.34 -5.48 -3.11
CA TRP A 179 -16.26 -4.67 -3.70
C TRP A 179 -16.39 -3.17 -3.38
N ASP A 180 -17.60 -2.68 -3.14
CA ASP A 180 -17.92 -1.27 -2.95
C ASP A 180 -17.58 -0.73 -1.55
N THR A 181 -17.34 -1.63 -0.58
CA THR A 181 -17.11 -1.25 0.81
C THR A 181 -15.62 -1.18 1.08
N PRO A 182 -15.03 0.03 1.23
CA PRO A 182 -13.61 0.17 1.49
C PRO A 182 -13.25 -0.41 2.87
N HIS A 183 -12.15 -1.14 2.95
CA HIS A 183 -11.63 -1.60 4.23
C HIS A 183 -10.92 -0.42 4.91
N LEU A 184 -11.61 0.26 5.83
CA LEU A 184 -11.17 1.52 6.43
C LEU A 184 -9.72 1.51 6.94
N GLN A 185 -9.31 0.44 7.64
CA GLN A 185 -7.92 0.33 8.12
C GLN A 185 -6.89 0.35 6.98
N LEU A 186 -7.08 -0.49 5.95
CA LEU A 186 -6.18 -0.54 4.79
C LEU A 186 -6.15 0.80 4.05
N TYR A 187 -7.30 1.47 3.97
CA TYR A 187 -7.42 2.79 3.33
C TYR A 187 -6.63 3.86 4.09
N VAL A 188 -6.75 3.90 5.42
CA VAL A 188 -5.96 4.82 6.27
C VAL A 188 -4.48 4.50 6.19
N ASP A 189 -4.10 3.22 6.24
CA ASP A 189 -2.70 2.79 6.12
C ASP A 189 -2.08 3.19 4.77
N ALA A 190 -2.88 3.19 3.69
CA ALA A 190 -2.45 3.62 2.37
C ALA A 190 -2.27 5.14 2.26
N LEU A 191 -3.14 5.92 2.92
CA LEU A 191 -3.05 7.38 2.98
C LEU A 191 -1.89 7.85 3.85
N TYR A 192 -1.60 7.14 4.94
CA TYR A 192 -0.56 7.50 5.91
C TYR A 192 0.45 6.36 6.06
N PRO A 193 1.28 6.12 5.03
CA PRO A 193 2.30 5.08 5.13
C PRO A 193 3.22 5.40 6.32
N ALA A 194 3.31 4.44 7.25
CA ALA A 194 4.15 4.60 8.42
C ALA A 194 5.60 4.91 7.98
N PRO A 195 6.24 5.96 8.55
CA PRO A 195 7.57 6.42 8.13
C PRO A 195 8.69 5.38 8.31
N SER A 196 8.40 4.25 8.97
CA SER A 196 9.32 3.14 9.19
C SER A 196 9.36 2.11 8.05
N SER A 197 8.43 2.16 7.10
CA SER A 197 8.46 1.28 5.92
C SER A 197 9.31 1.93 4.84
N THR A 198 10.63 1.75 4.93
CA THR A 198 11.61 2.17 3.94
C THR A 198 11.21 1.77 2.51
N ALA A 199 10.65 2.74 1.77
CA ALA A 199 10.98 3.10 0.39
C ALA A 199 11.40 1.95 -0.55
N SER A 200 10.61 0.89 -0.65
CA SER A 200 10.83 -0.17 -1.66
C SER A 200 9.98 0.00 -2.93
N SER A 201 9.11 1.02 -2.98
CA SER A 201 8.30 1.39 -4.16
C SER A 201 8.65 2.77 -4.74
N ALA A 202 9.87 3.27 -4.53
CA ALA A 202 10.37 4.40 -5.31
C ALA A 202 10.85 3.88 -6.68
N ARG A 203 9.91 3.80 -7.62
CA ARG A 203 10.21 3.65 -9.05
C ARG A 203 10.81 4.96 -9.57
N SER A 204 12.07 4.89 -9.97
CA SER A 204 12.68 5.67 -11.07
C SER A 204 12.82 7.19 -10.91
N THR A 205 13.87 7.62 -10.20
CA THR A 205 14.76 8.70 -10.70
C THR A 205 16.20 8.34 -10.36
N PRO A 206 17.18 8.60 -11.25
CA PRO A 206 18.59 8.38 -10.95
C PRO A 206 19.16 9.61 -10.24
N PRO A 207 19.64 9.53 -8.98
CA PRO A 207 20.55 10.53 -8.47
C PRO A 207 21.96 10.19 -8.92
N SER A 208 22.56 11.14 -9.64
CA SER A 208 23.98 11.16 -9.94
C SER A 208 24.80 10.99 -8.66
N SER A 209 25.88 10.24 -8.81
CA SER A 209 26.97 9.96 -7.86
C SER A 209 27.33 11.11 -6.90
N THR A 210 27.45 10.82 -5.60
CA THR A 210 28.71 10.96 -4.83
C THR A 210 28.57 10.41 -3.40
N ALA A 211 29.42 9.43 -3.10
CA ALA A 211 30.13 9.12 -1.85
C ALA A 211 29.46 9.24 -0.45
N SER A 212 29.44 8.08 0.22
CA SER A 212 29.89 7.84 1.61
C SER A 212 29.15 8.49 2.77
N SER A 213 28.31 7.73 3.49
CA SER A 213 28.38 7.69 4.95
C SER A 213 27.68 6.47 5.56
N ALA A 214 28.33 5.88 6.56
CA ALA A 214 28.09 4.56 7.14
C ALA A 214 26.73 4.42 7.86
N ARG A 215 26.01 3.33 7.58
CA ARG A 215 24.87 2.86 8.39
C ARG A 215 25.24 1.61 9.17
N SER A 216 24.93 1.65 10.46
CA SER A 216 24.92 0.52 11.39
C SER A 216 24.05 -0.62 10.87
N ALA A 217 24.58 -1.83 11.03
CA ALA A 217 24.10 -3.07 10.45
C ALA A 217 22.89 -3.65 11.17
N VAL A 218 21.86 -4.00 10.39
CA VAL A 218 20.88 -5.05 10.72
C VAL A 218 21.07 -6.17 9.69
N PRO A 219 21.20 -7.45 10.09
CA PRO A 219 21.63 -8.52 9.19
C PRO A 219 20.50 -8.93 8.23
N SER A 220 20.61 -8.51 6.97
CA SER A 220 19.73 -8.94 5.88
C SER A 220 19.98 -10.43 5.53
N PRO A 221 18.94 -11.19 5.14
CA PRO A 221 19.06 -12.61 4.86
C PRO A 221 19.92 -12.89 3.61
N LYS A 222 21.12 -13.41 3.87
CA LYS A 222 21.92 -14.36 3.08
C LYS A 222 21.88 -14.24 1.55
N THR A 223 22.81 -13.42 1.08
CA THR A 223 23.82 -13.77 0.06
C THR A 223 23.28 -14.33 -1.25
N THR A 224 22.66 -13.47 -2.07
CA THR A 224 22.93 -13.61 -3.50
C THR A 224 24.45 -13.55 -3.68
N PRO A 225 25.08 -14.54 -4.32
CA PRO A 225 26.51 -14.48 -4.60
C PRO A 225 26.78 -13.18 -5.35
N ASN A 226 27.81 -12.45 -4.93
CA ASN A 226 28.18 -11.16 -5.50
C ASN A 226 28.53 -11.35 -6.99
N ILE A 227 27.54 -11.22 -7.87
CA ILE A 227 27.67 -11.38 -9.30
C ILE A 227 28.21 -10.04 -9.85
N PRO A 228 29.38 -10.03 -10.50
CA PRO A 228 29.95 -8.80 -11.05
C PRO A 228 29.01 -8.13 -12.06
N ALA A 229 29.09 -6.81 -12.19
CA ALA A 229 28.38 -6.08 -13.22
C ALA A 229 28.70 -6.63 -14.62
N GLY A 230 27.70 -6.64 -15.52
CA GLY A 230 27.83 -7.17 -16.87
C GLY A 230 27.45 -8.66 -17.02
N TYR A 231 27.13 -9.36 -15.92
CA TYR A 231 26.66 -10.75 -15.94
C TYR A 231 25.18 -10.87 -15.61
N CYS A 232 24.50 -11.82 -16.25
CA CYS A 232 23.06 -11.99 -16.06
C CYS A 232 22.76 -12.64 -14.70
N PHE A 233 22.13 -11.88 -13.81
CA PHE A 233 21.74 -12.37 -12.49
C PHE A 233 20.78 -13.56 -12.57
N GLN A 234 19.83 -13.53 -13.51
CA GLN A 234 18.83 -14.59 -13.65
C GLN A 234 19.46 -15.90 -14.13
N TYR A 235 20.46 -15.85 -15.01
CA TYR A 235 21.20 -17.03 -15.47
C TYR A 235 22.03 -17.68 -14.35
N HIS A 236 22.65 -16.88 -13.47
CA HIS A 236 23.54 -17.39 -12.41
C HIS A 236 22.82 -17.81 -11.12
N LYS A 237 21.50 -17.65 -11.01
CA LYS A 237 20.71 -18.25 -9.92
C LYS A 237 20.77 -19.79 -10.01
N PRO A 238 20.82 -20.53 -8.88
CA PRO A 238 20.96 -21.99 -8.87
C PRO A 238 19.94 -22.68 -9.80
N ASN A 239 18.68 -22.22 -9.76
CA ASN A 239 17.59 -22.74 -10.60
C ASN A 239 17.10 -21.71 -11.64
N GLY A 240 17.83 -20.64 -11.88
CA GLY A 240 17.40 -19.60 -12.82
C GLY A 240 17.75 -19.93 -14.26
N GLN A 241 16.84 -19.66 -15.17
CA GLN A 241 17.08 -19.62 -16.61
C GLN A 241 16.80 -18.21 -17.10
N CYS A 242 17.65 -17.69 -17.99
CA CYS A 242 17.35 -16.44 -18.66
C CYS A 242 16.48 -16.74 -19.88
N PHE A 243 15.28 -16.15 -19.93
CA PHE A 243 14.33 -16.34 -21.04
C PHE A 243 14.45 -15.24 -22.11
N GLN A 244 15.37 -14.29 -21.94
CA GLN A 244 15.62 -13.25 -22.92
C GLN A 244 16.58 -13.78 -24.00
N HIS A 245 16.07 -13.95 -25.22
CA HIS A 245 16.86 -14.41 -26.38
C HIS A 245 18.03 -13.46 -26.70
N ASN A 246 17.87 -12.16 -26.45
CA ASN A 246 18.91 -11.13 -26.62
C ASN A 246 19.22 -10.46 -25.28
N CYS A 247 19.60 -11.23 -24.26
CA CYS A 247 19.99 -10.67 -22.98
C CYS A 247 21.23 -9.78 -23.14
N LEU A 248 21.16 -8.53 -22.67
CA LEU A 248 22.28 -7.57 -22.71
C LEU A 248 23.47 -7.99 -21.83
N TYR A 249 23.24 -8.94 -20.91
CA TYR A 249 24.23 -9.41 -19.96
C TYR A 249 24.81 -10.75 -20.36
N LYS A 250 26.08 -10.99 -20.00
CA LYS A 250 26.79 -12.21 -20.35
C LYS A 250 26.20 -13.44 -19.63
N HIS A 251 26.03 -14.53 -20.39
CA HIS A 251 25.66 -15.86 -19.90
C HIS A 251 26.87 -16.80 -19.76
N SER A 252 28.06 -16.24 -19.51
CA SER A 252 29.27 -17.01 -19.24
C SER A 252 29.62 -16.99 -17.75
N CYS A 253 30.29 -18.05 -17.27
CA CYS A 253 30.74 -18.11 -15.89
C CYS A 253 31.79 -17.02 -15.60
N TYR A 254 31.48 -16.10 -14.69
CA TYR A 254 32.42 -15.05 -14.27
C TYR A 254 33.62 -15.57 -13.46
N LYS A 255 33.58 -16.82 -12.97
CA LYS A 255 34.72 -17.40 -12.23
C LYS A 255 35.81 -17.90 -13.17
N CYS A 256 35.46 -18.66 -14.22
CA CYS A 256 36.45 -19.19 -15.16
C CYS A 256 36.57 -18.37 -16.47
N GLY A 257 35.74 -17.35 -16.66
CA GLY A 257 35.79 -16.42 -17.80
C GLY A 257 35.21 -16.95 -19.11
N SER A 258 35.22 -18.27 -19.34
CA SER A 258 34.95 -18.86 -20.67
C SER A 258 33.90 -19.97 -20.69
N GLY A 259 33.41 -20.43 -19.53
CA GLY A 259 32.50 -21.57 -19.46
C GLY A 259 31.02 -21.21 -19.70
N ALA A 260 30.32 -22.01 -20.50
CA ALA A 260 28.86 -21.99 -20.68
C ALA A 260 28.12 -22.69 -19.51
N HIS A 261 28.48 -22.36 -18.28
CA HIS A 261 27.85 -22.90 -17.08
C HIS A 261 27.61 -21.79 -16.05
N LYS A 262 26.73 -22.06 -15.09
CA LYS A 262 26.44 -21.12 -14.00
C LYS A 262 27.59 -21.10 -13.00
N ALA A 263 27.98 -19.92 -12.49
CA ALA A 263 29.02 -19.77 -11.48
C ALA A 263 28.96 -20.73 -10.26
N PRO A 264 27.79 -21.11 -9.70
CA PRO A 264 27.74 -22.11 -8.63
C PRO A 264 28.11 -23.53 -9.07
N LEU A 265 28.02 -23.85 -10.38
CA LEU A 265 28.42 -25.14 -10.95
C LEU A 265 29.86 -25.14 -11.48
N CYS A 266 30.60 -24.05 -11.26
CA CYS A 266 31.97 -23.90 -11.71
C CYS A 266 32.91 -24.80 -10.88
N LYS A 267 33.55 -25.76 -11.54
CA LYS A 267 34.55 -26.65 -10.92
C LYS A 267 35.89 -25.95 -10.68
N ASP A 268 36.19 -24.90 -11.45
CA ASP A 268 37.48 -24.19 -11.41
C ASP A 268 37.50 -23.01 -10.43
N ALA A 269 36.59 -22.99 -9.45
CA ALA A 269 36.38 -21.87 -8.54
C ALA A 269 37.62 -21.48 -7.71
N SER A 270 38.67 -22.31 -7.71
CA SER A 270 39.93 -22.13 -6.99
C SER A 270 41.04 -21.46 -7.80
N SER A 271 40.91 -21.25 -9.12
CA SER A 271 42.08 -20.91 -9.97
C SER A 271 42.09 -19.50 -10.58
N ALA A 272 41.09 -18.66 -10.35
CA ALA A 272 40.97 -17.38 -11.05
C ALA A 272 40.77 -16.20 -10.10
N ASN A 273 41.89 -15.59 -9.68
CA ASN A 273 41.90 -14.19 -9.27
C ASN A 273 42.55 -13.37 -10.39
N PRO A 274 41.79 -12.92 -11.41
CA PRO A 274 42.31 -12.04 -12.46
C PRO A 274 42.28 -10.61 -11.93
N ARG A 275 43.08 -10.31 -10.90
CA ARG A 275 43.35 -8.95 -10.45
C ARG A 275 44.83 -8.80 -10.14
N LYS A 276 45.60 -8.54 -11.21
CA LYS A 276 46.70 -7.57 -11.30
C LYS A 276 47.47 -7.83 -12.60
N ARG A 277 47.11 -7.12 -13.66
CA ARG A 277 48.04 -6.65 -14.70
C ARG A 277 47.40 -5.43 -15.34
#